data_AF-A0A7S1PQP6-F1
#
_entry.id   AF-A0A7S1PQP6-F1
#
_cell.length_a   1.000
_cell.length_b   1.000
_cell.length_c   1.000
_cell.angle_alpha   90.00
_cell.angle_beta   90.00
_cell.angle_gamma   90.00
#
_symmetry.space_group_name_H-M   'P 1'
#
loop_
_entity.id
_entity.type
_entity.pdbx_description
1 polymer ?
#
loop_
_entity_poly.entity_id
_entity_poly.type
_entity_poly.pdbx_seq_one_letter_code
_entity_poly.pdbx_strand_id
1 'polypeptide(L)'
;AAQAPRAPLPSSTELPCRGPPAGPEASMNNLNADFYQPAQQRLRPATPIAPGEKADGEIDMLKMFPAAFTMVGALLFSVPTWIVLSIGHNSAVNYFQSASYYMVLIIPAVTLVVHMVHARKGVPVKPAVVTGLILPNLILLWFGNAMYLHAVDKSDKLFSMDCNSFSGKRELQRSWEAAYALYSNCINETAARTGHSREQLTEIFRIQDCEEYQPALTGLTKEGTRAYAESHLKDWTYLRGLEEEHFCSGWCYHAQQLWSSKMHKDSCSTVVANIYGYYVRPHASQVCMLMLAALGATAMMLIMLGPVLRRHGLDW
;
A
#
# COMPACT_ATOMS: atom_id res chain seq x y z
N ALA A 1 -49.25 22.21 36.26
CA ALA A 1 -47.80 22.41 36.49
C ALA A 1 -47.20 22.98 35.22
N ALA A 2 -46.87 24.27 35.22
CA ALA A 2 -46.44 25.00 34.03
C ALA A 2 -44.95 24.73 33.75
N GLN A 3 -44.64 24.31 32.52
CA GLN A 3 -43.27 24.15 32.03
C GLN A 3 -42.65 25.52 31.76
N ALA A 4 -41.53 25.79 32.42
CA ALA A 4 -40.74 26.99 32.20
C ALA A 4 -40.04 26.95 30.82
N PRO A 5 -39.96 28.08 30.11
CA PRO A 5 -39.28 28.16 28.82
C PRO A 5 -37.76 28.01 29.00
N ARG A 6 -37.16 27.11 28.21
CA ARG A 6 -35.70 26.91 28.16
C ARG A 6 -35.04 28.11 27.48
N ALA A 7 -34.00 28.62 28.11
CA ALA A 7 -33.18 29.71 27.59
C ALA A 7 -32.46 29.31 26.28
N PRO A 8 -32.22 30.25 25.36
CA PRO A 8 -31.46 29.99 24.13
C PRO A 8 -29.99 29.73 24.44
N LEU A 9 -29.42 28.70 23.81
CA LEU A 9 -27.98 28.42 23.85
C LEU A 9 -27.20 29.55 23.14
N PRO A 10 -26.01 29.91 23.66
CA PRO A 10 -25.20 30.96 23.07
C PRO A 10 -24.67 30.55 21.69
N SER A 11 -24.83 31.47 20.74
CA SER A 11 -24.28 31.43 19.39
C SER A 11 -22.78 31.15 19.41
N SER A 12 -22.39 30.08 18.72
CA SER A 12 -20.99 29.71 18.46
C SER A 12 -20.30 30.83 17.72
N THR A 13 -19.49 31.59 18.44
CA THR A 13 -18.60 32.61 17.88
C THR A 13 -17.57 31.92 17.00
N GLU A 14 -17.63 32.15 15.70
CA GLU A 14 -16.66 31.65 14.72
C GLU A 14 -15.26 32.18 15.09
N LEU A 15 -14.37 31.25 15.44
CA LEU A 15 -12.96 31.55 15.62
C LEU A 15 -12.34 31.81 14.24
N PRO A 16 -11.65 32.95 14.04
CA PRO A 16 -11.01 33.26 12.77
C PRO A 16 -9.90 32.23 12.50
N CYS A 17 -9.94 31.64 11.31
CA CYS A 17 -8.91 30.75 10.79
C CYS A 17 -7.56 31.49 10.78
N ARG A 18 -6.70 31.18 11.75
CA ARG A 18 -5.30 31.61 11.78
C ARG A 18 -4.59 30.95 10.60
N GLY A 19 -4.27 31.74 9.58
CA GLY A 19 -3.45 31.29 8.46
C GLY A 19 -2.09 30.76 8.93
N PRO A 20 -1.45 29.88 8.15
CA PRO A 20 -0.14 29.34 8.47
C PRO A 20 0.91 30.47 8.60
N PRO A 21 1.86 30.36 9.54
CA PRO A 21 2.94 31.33 9.67
C PRO A 21 3.75 31.37 8.37
N ALA A 22 3.97 32.58 7.86
CA ALA A 22 4.87 32.84 6.75
C ALA A 22 6.25 32.26 7.09
N GLY A 23 6.68 31.27 6.30
CA GLY A 23 8.02 30.70 6.41
C GLY A 23 9.07 31.76 6.04
N PRO A 24 10.26 31.71 6.65
CA PRO A 24 11.33 32.65 6.34
C PRO A 24 11.76 32.49 4.88
N GLU A 25 11.70 33.59 4.13
CA GLU A 25 12.34 33.75 2.82
C GLU A 25 13.84 33.45 2.95
N ALA A 26 14.23 32.25 2.55
CA ALA A 26 15.62 31.88 2.38
C ALA A 26 16.15 32.61 1.14
N SER A 27 16.86 33.71 1.41
CA SER A 27 17.73 34.43 0.49
C SER A 27 18.73 33.46 -0.19
N MET A 28 18.42 33.04 -1.42
CA MET A 28 19.41 32.47 -2.35
C MET A 28 20.18 33.63 -3.00
N ASN A 29 21.05 34.24 -2.21
CA ASN A 29 22.09 35.13 -2.73
C ASN A 29 23.38 34.33 -2.94
N ASN A 30 23.95 34.52 -4.13
CA ASN A 30 25.38 34.39 -4.44
C ASN A 30 26.07 33.07 -4.09
N LEU A 31 26.04 32.14 -5.05
CA LEU A 31 27.14 31.19 -5.25
C LEU A 31 27.70 31.36 -6.67
N ASN A 32 28.76 32.15 -6.72
CA ASN A 32 29.95 31.96 -7.55
C ASN A 32 29.75 31.90 -9.07
N ALA A 33 29.64 33.10 -9.63
CA ALA A 33 30.23 33.44 -10.91
C ALA A 33 31.77 33.49 -10.77
N ASP A 34 32.44 32.33 -10.74
CA ASP A 34 33.90 32.24 -10.82
C ASP A 34 34.29 30.85 -11.32
N PHE A 35 34.30 30.67 -12.65
CA PHE A 35 35.31 29.91 -13.39
C PHE A 35 35.00 29.93 -14.91
N TYR A 36 34.99 31.13 -15.50
CA TYR A 36 35.15 31.25 -16.96
C TYR A 36 36.64 31.46 -17.24
N GLN A 37 37.36 30.35 -17.38
CA GLN A 37 38.73 30.36 -17.87
C GLN A 37 38.67 30.12 -19.38
N PRO A 38 38.92 31.13 -20.24
CA PRO A 38 39.02 30.90 -21.67
C PRO A 38 40.28 30.07 -21.90
N ALA A 39 40.10 28.75 -22.02
CA ALA A 39 41.14 27.88 -22.52
C ALA A 39 41.49 28.38 -23.92
N GLN A 40 42.64 29.03 -24.04
CA GLN A 40 43.27 29.31 -25.32
C GLN A 40 43.38 27.99 -26.08
N GLN A 41 42.44 27.78 -27.01
CA GLN A 41 42.56 26.79 -28.06
C GLN A 41 43.85 27.12 -28.82
N ARG A 42 44.93 26.44 -28.45
CA ARG A 42 46.04 26.20 -29.37
C ARG A 42 45.42 25.52 -30.58
N LEU A 43 45.22 26.27 -31.66
CA LEU A 43 45.00 25.74 -32.99
C LEU A 43 46.15 24.77 -33.27
N ARG A 44 45.91 23.48 -33.02
CA ARG A 44 46.75 22.43 -33.58
C ARG A 44 46.56 22.51 -35.09
N PRO A 45 47.65 22.56 -35.86
CA PRO A 45 47.58 22.56 -37.31
C PRO A 45 46.73 21.37 -37.75
N ALA A 46 45.73 21.65 -38.60
CA ALA A 46 44.83 20.67 -39.16
C ALA A 46 45.67 19.53 -39.75
N THR A 47 45.68 18.40 -39.05
CA THR A 47 46.31 17.19 -39.54
C THR A 47 45.44 16.74 -40.70
N PRO A 48 45.99 16.51 -41.91
CA PRO A 48 45.21 16.07 -43.06
C PRO A 48 44.45 14.80 -42.68
N ILE A 49 43.12 14.91 -42.64
CA ILE A 49 42.22 13.79 -42.34
C ILE A 49 42.46 12.75 -43.43
N ALA A 50 42.94 11.58 -43.01
CA ALA A 50 43.15 10.47 -43.92
C ALA A 50 41.79 10.11 -44.55
N PRO A 51 41.72 9.93 -45.88
CA PRO A 51 40.48 9.53 -46.55
C PRO A 51 40.12 8.11 -46.09
N GLY A 52 39.26 8.00 -45.07
CA GLY A 52 38.87 6.73 -44.46
C GLY A 52 38.30 6.81 -43.04
N GLU A 53 38.39 7.96 -42.35
CA GLU A 53 37.79 8.17 -41.03
C GLU A 53 36.25 8.25 -41.16
N LYS A 54 35.58 7.11 -40.99
CA LYS A 54 34.12 7.02 -40.95
C LYS A 54 33.63 7.90 -39.81
N ALA A 55 32.70 8.80 -40.09
CA ALA A 55 32.18 9.77 -39.13
C ALA A 55 31.80 9.10 -37.80
N ASP A 56 32.53 9.43 -36.73
CA ASP A 56 32.39 8.93 -35.34
C ASP A 56 31.07 9.37 -34.65
N GLY A 57 30.01 9.64 -35.43
CA GLY A 57 28.73 10.17 -34.96
C GLY A 57 27.53 9.24 -35.18
N GLU A 58 27.71 8.05 -35.76
CA GLU A 58 26.59 7.12 -35.93
C GLU A 58 26.27 6.44 -34.58
N ILE A 59 25.23 6.93 -33.92
CA ILE A 59 24.72 6.35 -32.66
C ILE A 59 24.28 4.92 -32.95
N ASP A 60 25.09 3.96 -32.48
CA ASP A 60 24.78 2.55 -32.57
C ASP A 60 23.56 2.21 -31.71
N MET A 61 22.38 2.21 -32.33
CA MET A 61 21.09 1.94 -31.69
C MET A 61 21.07 0.60 -30.94
N LEU A 62 21.90 -0.37 -31.34
CA LEU A 62 22.00 -1.67 -30.66
C LEU A 62 22.60 -1.55 -29.26
N LYS A 63 23.56 -0.63 -29.06
CA LYS A 63 24.16 -0.38 -27.74
C LYS A 63 23.18 0.29 -26.76
N MET A 64 22.17 0.99 -27.27
CA MET A 64 21.13 1.62 -26.45
C MET A 64 20.00 0.65 -26.07
N PHE A 65 19.89 -0.49 -26.73
CA PHE A 65 18.80 -1.46 -26.53
C PHE A 65 18.60 -1.90 -25.06
N PRO A 66 19.64 -2.28 -24.28
CA PRO A 66 19.45 -2.72 -22.89
C PRO A 66 18.83 -1.62 -22.01
N ALA A 67 19.25 -0.37 -22.21
CA ALA A 67 18.73 0.78 -21.48
C ALA A 67 17.28 1.07 -21.87
N ALA A 68 16.99 1.10 -23.18
CA ALA A 68 15.62 1.29 -23.70
C ALA A 68 14.66 0.20 -23.19
N PHE A 69 15.08 -1.08 -23.26
CA PHE A 69 14.29 -2.21 -22.75
C PHE A 69 13.98 -2.06 -21.26
N THR A 70 14.98 -1.69 -20.46
CA THR A 70 14.83 -1.54 -19.01
C THR A 70 13.92 -0.38 -18.65
N MET A 71 14.06 0.75 -19.35
CA MET A 71 13.20 1.92 -19.18
C MET A 71 11.74 1.56 -19.50
N VAL A 72 11.49 0.93 -20.65
CA VAL A 72 10.14 0.50 -21.04
C VAL A 72 9.58 -0.53 -20.05
N GLY A 73 10.35 -1.54 -19.67
CA GLY A 73 9.94 -2.55 -18.69
C GLY A 73 9.63 -1.95 -17.32
N ALA A 74 10.45 -1.03 -16.83
CA ALA A 74 10.23 -0.33 -15.57
C ALA A 74 8.95 0.52 -15.61
N LEU A 75 8.72 1.27 -16.69
CA LEU A 75 7.49 2.06 -16.85
C LEU A 75 6.25 1.16 -16.95
N LEU A 76 6.34 0.06 -17.70
CA LEU A 76 5.22 -0.86 -17.91
C LEU A 76 4.82 -1.59 -16.62
N PHE A 77 5.79 -2.01 -15.80
CA PHE A 77 5.53 -2.87 -14.65
C PHE A 77 5.51 -2.13 -13.30
N SER A 78 6.02 -0.89 -13.20
CA SER A 78 6.06 -0.15 -11.92
C SER A 78 4.67 0.12 -11.35
N VAL A 79 3.76 0.66 -12.16
CA VAL A 79 2.39 1.00 -11.74
C VAL A 79 1.61 -0.23 -11.25
N PRO A 80 1.46 -1.32 -12.01
CA PRO A 80 0.72 -2.50 -11.53
C PRO A 80 1.40 -3.17 -10.34
N THR A 81 2.74 -3.16 -10.27
CA THR A 81 3.47 -3.66 -9.10
C THR A 81 3.14 -2.83 -7.86
N TRP A 82 3.14 -1.50 -7.99
CA TRP A 82 2.78 -0.59 -6.92
C TRP A 82 1.35 -0.81 -6.43
N ILE A 83 0.39 -0.99 -7.35
CA ILE A 83 -1.01 -1.25 -6.99
C ILE A 83 -1.13 -2.56 -6.18
N VAL A 84 -0.46 -3.64 -6.60
CA VAL A 84 -0.48 -4.91 -5.84
C VAL A 84 0.13 -4.72 -4.45
N LEU A 85 1.25 -4.00 -4.35
CA LEU A 85 1.88 -3.71 -3.05
C LEU A 85 1.01 -2.80 -2.17
N SER A 86 0.34 -1.81 -2.73
CA SER A 86 -0.52 -0.88 -1.96
C SER A 86 -1.76 -1.58 -1.41
N ILE A 87 -2.35 -2.51 -2.17
CA ILE A 87 -3.41 -3.39 -1.68
C ILE A 87 -2.91 -4.21 -0.49
N GLY A 88 -1.75 -4.87 -0.63
CA GLY A 88 -1.18 -5.72 0.42
C GLY A 88 -0.78 -4.97 1.68
N HIS A 89 -0.36 -3.71 1.56
CA HIS A 89 0.05 -2.88 2.69
C HIS A 89 -1.12 -2.24 3.46
N ASN A 90 -2.34 -2.32 2.94
CA ASN A 90 -3.52 -1.81 3.64
C ASN A 90 -3.78 -2.65 4.90
N SER A 91 -3.71 -2.02 6.08
CA SER A 91 -3.88 -2.64 7.40
C SER A 91 -5.19 -3.44 7.49
N ALA A 92 -6.30 -2.88 6.98
CA ALA A 92 -7.62 -3.49 7.00
C ALA A 92 -7.68 -4.80 6.19
N VAL A 93 -6.92 -4.91 5.10
CA VAL A 93 -6.90 -6.06 4.19
C VAL A 93 -5.86 -7.10 4.61
N ASN A 94 -4.68 -6.65 5.02
CA ASN A 94 -3.50 -7.48 5.31
C ASN A 94 -3.75 -8.54 6.39
N TYR A 95 -4.67 -8.30 7.33
CA TYR A 95 -5.02 -9.30 8.35
C TYR A 95 -5.52 -10.63 7.77
N PHE A 96 -6.32 -10.57 6.69
CA PHE A 96 -6.90 -11.76 6.04
C PHE A 96 -6.11 -12.25 4.83
N GLN A 97 -5.08 -11.51 4.43
CA GLN A 97 -4.30 -11.80 3.24
C GLN A 97 -2.92 -12.29 3.63
N SER A 98 -2.44 -13.34 2.97
CA SER A 98 -1.06 -13.80 3.17
C SER A 98 -0.06 -12.78 2.63
N ALA A 99 1.12 -12.70 3.25
CA ALA A 99 2.27 -11.90 2.79
C ALA A 99 2.89 -12.36 1.45
N SER A 100 2.20 -13.22 0.68
CA SER A 100 2.63 -13.71 -0.62
C SER A 100 2.71 -12.61 -1.69
N TYR A 101 2.04 -11.47 -1.50
CA TYR A 101 2.09 -10.34 -2.42
C TYR A 101 3.51 -9.75 -2.56
N TYR A 102 4.42 -9.94 -1.60
CA TYR A 102 5.81 -9.51 -1.73
C TYR A 102 6.59 -10.24 -2.85
N MET A 103 6.08 -11.36 -3.36
CA MET A 103 6.69 -12.08 -4.47
C MET A 103 6.75 -11.23 -5.76
N VAL A 104 5.91 -10.19 -5.90
CA VAL A 104 6.00 -9.26 -7.06
C VAL A 104 7.32 -8.48 -7.09
N LEU A 105 8.06 -8.41 -5.98
CA LEU A 105 9.39 -7.80 -5.93
C LEU A 105 10.44 -8.59 -6.75
N ILE A 106 10.11 -9.78 -7.25
CA ILE A 106 10.95 -10.52 -8.21
C ILE A 106 11.02 -9.82 -9.58
N ILE A 107 10.03 -9.01 -9.93
CA ILE A 107 9.93 -8.34 -11.24
C ILE A 107 11.13 -7.43 -11.53
N PRO A 108 11.52 -6.48 -10.67
CA PRO A 108 12.72 -5.68 -10.90
C PRO A 108 13.99 -6.53 -11.01
N ALA A 109 14.09 -7.65 -10.27
CA ALA A 109 15.21 -8.57 -10.39
C ALA A 109 15.25 -9.26 -11.77
N VAL A 110 14.11 -9.72 -12.30
CA VAL A 110 14.00 -10.27 -13.66
C VAL A 110 14.40 -9.22 -14.70
N THR A 111 13.90 -8.00 -14.59
CA THR A 111 14.25 -6.89 -15.51
C THR A 111 15.75 -6.60 -15.48
N LEU A 112 16.37 -6.58 -14.29
CA LEU A 112 17.81 -6.38 -14.15
C LEU A 112 18.64 -7.52 -14.78
N VAL A 113 18.22 -8.77 -14.58
CA VAL A 113 18.88 -9.92 -15.21
C VAL A 113 18.83 -9.81 -16.73
N VAL A 114 17.66 -9.46 -17.29
CA VAL A 114 17.50 -9.28 -18.74
C VAL A 114 18.35 -8.10 -19.25
N HIS A 115 18.38 -6.98 -18.53
CA HIS A 115 19.28 -5.86 -18.82
C HIS A 115 20.74 -6.32 -18.92
N MET A 116 21.22 -7.06 -17.91
CA MET A 116 22.60 -7.56 -17.86
C MET A 116 22.90 -8.50 -19.03
N VAL A 117 21.95 -9.36 -19.42
CA VAL A 117 22.12 -10.26 -20.59
C VAL A 117 22.27 -9.46 -21.87
N HIS A 118 21.44 -8.44 -22.10
CA HIS A 118 21.53 -7.58 -23.28
C HIS A 118 22.79 -6.71 -23.26
N ALA A 119 23.16 -6.14 -22.11
CA ALA A 119 24.36 -5.32 -21.95
C ALA A 119 25.64 -6.11 -22.23
N ARG A 120 25.72 -7.36 -21.77
CA ARG A 120 26.90 -8.22 -22.00
C ARG A 120 27.03 -8.70 -23.44
N LYS A 121 25.91 -8.98 -24.11
CA LYS A 121 25.93 -9.48 -25.49
C LYS A 121 25.97 -8.37 -26.54
N GLY A 122 25.59 -7.14 -26.17
CA GLY A 122 25.51 -6.00 -27.09
C GLY A 122 24.42 -6.13 -28.16
N VAL A 123 23.58 -7.17 -28.10
CA VAL A 123 22.52 -7.47 -29.08
C VAL A 123 21.25 -7.97 -28.39
N PRO A 124 20.06 -7.78 -29.01
CA PRO A 124 18.81 -8.31 -28.49
C PRO A 124 18.78 -9.85 -28.58
N VAL A 125 18.74 -10.50 -27.42
CA VAL A 125 18.56 -11.95 -27.28
C VAL A 125 17.08 -12.29 -27.14
N LYS A 126 16.51 -12.99 -28.11
CA LYS A 126 15.09 -13.37 -28.13
C LYS A 126 14.58 -14.00 -26.82
N PRO A 127 15.17 -15.07 -26.26
CA PRO A 127 14.66 -15.65 -25.02
C PRO A 127 14.70 -14.67 -23.85
N ALA A 128 15.70 -13.77 -23.79
CA ALA A 128 15.77 -12.76 -22.74
C ALA A 128 14.64 -11.72 -22.88
N VAL A 129 14.35 -11.25 -24.10
CA VAL A 129 13.22 -10.34 -24.37
C VAL A 129 11.88 -11.02 -24.01
N VAL A 130 11.69 -12.25 -24.46
CA VAL A 130 10.46 -13.02 -24.22
C VAL A 130 10.26 -13.25 -22.72
N THR A 131 11.29 -13.71 -22.00
CA THR A 131 11.21 -13.90 -20.55
C THR A 131 10.99 -12.56 -19.82
N GLY A 132 11.72 -11.51 -20.19
CA GLY A 132 11.63 -10.19 -19.55
C GLY A 132 10.28 -9.48 -19.74
N LEU A 133 9.54 -9.80 -20.80
CA LEU A 133 8.20 -9.25 -21.03
C LEU A 133 7.10 -10.19 -20.54
N ILE A 134 7.16 -11.49 -20.85
CA ILE A 134 6.06 -12.42 -20.51
C ILE A 134 6.04 -12.76 -19.03
N LEU A 135 7.18 -13.04 -18.39
CA LEU A 135 7.20 -13.51 -17.01
C LEU A 135 6.63 -12.49 -16.01
N PRO A 136 7.02 -11.20 -16.01
CA PRO A 136 6.41 -10.20 -15.13
C PRO A 136 4.91 -10.04 -15.34
N ASN A 137 4.45 -10.07 -16.59
CA ASN A 137 3.03 -10.00 -16.92
C ASN A 137 2.25 -11.16 -16.32
N LEU A 138 2.75 -12.39 -16.44
CA LEU A 138 2.08 -13.58 -15.88
C LEU A 138 2.03 -13.53 -14.35
N ILE A 139 3.11 -13.08 -13.70
CA ILE A 139 3.16 -12.91 -12.24
C ILE A 139 2.12 -11.89 -11.77
N LEU A 140 2.11 -10.70 -12.37
CA LEU A 140 1.16 -9.64 -11.99
C LEU A 140 -0.29 -10.03 -12.31
N LEU A 141 -0.54 -10.70 -13.44
CA LEU A 141 -1.87 -11.19 -13.79
C LEU A 141 -2.35 -12.25 -12.80
N TRP A 142 -1.48 -13.18 -12.39
CA TRP A 142 -1.79 -14.18 -11.37
C TRP A 142 -2.17 -13.53 -10.04
N PHE A 143 -1.35 -12.60 -9.54
CA PHE A 143 -1.63 -11.90 -8.28
C PHE A 143 -2.87 -11.00 -8.36
N GLY A 144 -3.04 -10.25 -9.46
CA GLY A 144 -4.23 -9.44 -9.69
C GLY A 144 -5.51 -10.28 -9.69
N ASN A 145 -5.51 -11.42 -10.40
CA ASN A 145 -6.67 -12.30 -10.46
C ASN A 145 -6.95 -12.96 -9.10
N ALA A 146 -5.92 -13.44 -8.40
CA ALA A 146 -6.07 -13.99 -7.07
C ALA A 146 -6.65 -12.95 -6.09
N MET A 147 -6.10 -11.72 -6.07
CA MET A 147 -6.62 -10.62 -5.26
C MET A 147 -8.06 -10.26 -5.60
N TYR A 148 -8.43 -10.26 -6.88
CA TYR A 148 -9.79 -10.00 -7.32
C TYR A 148 -10.77 -11.06 -6.77
N LEU A 149 -10.46 -12.34 -6.94
CA LEU A 149 -11.30 -13.44 -6.45
C LEU A 149 -11.41 -13.45 -4.93
N HIS A 150 -10.29 -13.21 -4.24
CA HIS A 150 -10.28 -13.07 -2.78
C HIS A 150 -11.13 -11.88 -2.32
N ALA A 151 -11.07 -10.75 -3.02
CA ALA A 151 -11.86 -9.57 -2.67
C ALA A 151 -13.35 -9.80 -2.83
N VAL A 152 -13.78 -10.48 -3.90
CA VAL A 152 -15.19 -10.85 -4.10
C VAL A 152 -15.66 -11.77 -2.97
N ASP A 153 -14.94 -12.86 -2.70
CA ASP A 153 -15.29 -13.82 -1.64
C ASP A 153 -15.32 -13.18 -0.24
N LYS A 154 -14.32 -12.36 0.07
CA LYS A 154 -14.21 -11.72 1.39
C LYS A 154 -15.20 -10.59 1.58
N SER A 155 -15.49 -9.80 0.55
CA SER A 155 -16.52 -8.76 0.61
C SER A 155 -17.86 -9.36 1.04
N ASP A 156 -18.32 -10.42 0.38
CA ASP A 156 -19.62 -11.02 0.66
C ASP A 156 -19.68 -11.65 2.07
N LYS A 157 -18.63 -12.40 2.45
CA LYS A 157 -18.56 -13.05 3.77
C LYS A 157 -18.44 -12.05 4.92
N LEU A 158 -17.65 -10.98 4.74
CA LEU A 158 -17.50 -9.94 5.76
C LEU A 158 -18.76 -9.09 5.87
N PHE A 159 -19.48 -8.85 4.76
CA PHE A 159 -20.73 -8.08 4.78
C PHE A 159 -21.90 -8.83 5.45
N SER A 160 -21.90 -10.18 5.42
CA SER A 160 -22.95 -10.99 6.04
C SER A 160 -23.12 -10.71 7.54
N MET A 161 -24.35 -10.69 8.05
CA MET A 161 -24.63 -10.58 9.49
C MET A 161 -24.28 -11.85 10.29
N ASP A 162 -23.97 -12.97 9.60
CA ASP A 162 -23.51 -14.20 10.25
C ASP A 162 -22.01 -14.12 10.61
N CYS A 163 -21.73 -14.12 11.92
CA CYS A 163 -20.38 -14.17 12.48
C CYS A 163 -19.63 -15.47 12.16
N ASN A 164 -20.32 -16.53 11.75
CA ASN A 164 -19.72 -17.84 11.48
C ASN A 164 -19.42 -18.10 10.00
N SER A 165 -19.58 -17.09 9.13
CA SER A 165 -19.34 -17.22 7.67
C SER A 165 -17.94 -17.73 7.30
N PHE A 166 -16.90 -17.42 8.09
CA PHE A 166 -15.58 -18.06 8.02
C PHE A 166 -14.80 -17.92 9.33
N SER A 167 -13.77 -18.74 9.52
CA SER A 167 -12.98 -18.83 10.76
C SER A 167 -12.42 -17.48 11.22
N GLY A 168 -11.73 -16.74 10.35
CA GLY A 168 -11.12 -15.46 10.72
C GLY A 168 -12.12 -14.40 11.19
N LYS A 169 -13.35 -14.37 10.66
CA LYS A 169 -14.40 -13.47 11.16
C LYS A 169 -14.88 -13.89 12.54
N ARG A 170 -15.06 -15.20 12.76
CA ARG A 170 -15.48 -15.76 14.06
C ARG A 170 -14.43 -15.57 15.15
N GLU A 171 -13.15 -15.75 14.82
CA GLU A 171 -12.02 -15.54 15.74
C GLU A 171 -11.94 -14.08 16.18
N LEU A 172 -12.03 -13.13 15.24
CA LEU A 172 -12.08 -11.70 15.57
C LEU A 172 -13.30 -11.32 16.40
N GLN A 173 -14.47 -11.93 16.16
CA GLN A 173 -15.64 -11.70 17.00
C GLN A 173 -15.38 -12.12 18.44
N ARG A 174 -14.84 -13.33 18.66
CA ARG A 174 -14.48 -13.82 20.00
C ARG A 174 -13.41 -12.95 20.65
N SER A 175 -12.42 -12.51 19.89
CA SER A 175 -11.36 -11.63 20.39
C SER A 175 -11.90 -10.25 20.77
N TRP A 176 -12.89 -9.72 20.03
CA TRP A 176 -13.57 -8.48 20.37
C TRP A 176 -14.45 -8.65 21.62
N GLU A 177 -15.19 -9.76 21.76
CA GLU A 177 -15.99 -10.06 22.95
C GLU A 177 -15.11 -10.18 24.21
N ALA A 178 -13.92 -10.79 24.09
CA ALA A 178 -12.95 -10.83 25.18
C ALA A 178 -12.46 -9.43 25.59
N ALA A 179 -12.16 -8.56 24.61
CA ALA A 179 -11.81 -7.16 24.87
C ALA A 179 -12.95 -6.40 25.55
N TYR A 180 -14.19 -6.59 25.06
CA TYR A 180 -15.38 -5.96 25.62
C TYR A 180 -15.65 -6.40 27.07
N ALA A 181 -15.43 -7.67 27.39
CA ALA A 181 -15.56 -8.19 28.75
C ALA A 181 -14.54 -7.55 29.71
N LEU A 182 -13.27 -7.46 29.30
CA LEU A 182 -12.21 -6.78 30.07
C LEU A 182 -12.59 -5.31 30.31
N TYR A 183 -12.96 -4.59 29.25
CA TYR A 183 -13.38 -3.21 29.32
C TYR A 183 -14.57 -3.01 30.25
N SER A 184 -15.60 -3.85 30.14
CA SER A 184 -16.80 -3.76 30.98
C SER A 184 -16.50 -3.95 32.46
N ASN A 185 -15.60 -4.88 32.81
CA ASN A 185 -15.17 -5.10 34.18
C ASN A 185 -14.43 -3.88 34.73
N CYS A 186 -13.45 -3.37 33.97
CA CYS A 186 -12.69 -2.17 34.29
C CYS A 186 -13.59 -0.94 34.52
N ILE A 187 -14.61 -0.73 33.68
CA ILE A 187 -15.59 0.34 33.85
C ILE A 187 -16.43 0.15 35.12
N ASN A 188 -16.90 -1.07 35.40
CA ASN A 188 -17.69 -1.36 36.60
C ASN A 188 -16.90 -1.11 37.89
N GLU A 189 -15.66 -1.57 37.94
CA GLU A 189 -14.77 -1.37 39.09
C GLU A 189 -14.41 0.11 39.27
N THR A 190 -14.15 0.82 38.17
CA THR A 190 -13.87 2.26 38.20
C THR A 190 -15.09 3.05 38.65
N ALA A 191 -16.29 2.70 38.20
CA ALA A 191 -17.55 3.31 38.65
C ALA A 191 -17.74 3.12 40.17
N ALA A 192 -17.53 1.90 40.66
CA ALA A 192 -17.63 1.59 42.09
C ALA A 192 -16.61 2.37 42.94
N ARG A 193 -15.40 2.59 42.42
CA ARG A 193 -14.31 3.29 43.13
C ARG A 193 -14.45 4.82 43.11
N THR A 194 -14.93 5.39 42.00
CA THR A 194 -14.94 6.84 41.79
C THR A 194 -16.31 7.49 42.02
N GLY A 195 -17.39 6.72 41.99
CA GLY A 195 -18.76 7.23 42.06
C GLY A 195 -19.27 7.84 40.75
N HIS A 196 -18.50 7.81 39.65
CA HIS A 196 -18.98 8.22 38.34
C HIS A 196 -19.99 7.21 37.76
N SER A 197 -20.94 7.70 36.94
CA SER A 197 -21.87 6.81 36.25
C SER A 197 -21.16 6.02 35.14
N ARG A 198 -21.69 4.85 34.79
CA ARG A 198 -21.11 4.02 33.73
C ARG A 198 -21.14 4.74 32.38
N GLU A 199 -22.19 5.49 32.12
CA GLU A 199 -22.38 6.27 30.89
C GLU A 199 -21.29 7.34 30.75
N GLN A 200 -21.03 8.09 31.83
CA GLN A 200 -19.95 9.08 31.86
C GLN A 200 -18.58 8.44 31.63
N LEU A 201 -18.33 7.28 32.26
CA LEU A 201 -17.07 6.57 32.05
C LEU A 201 -16.96 6.05 30.62
N THR A 202 -18.02 5.53 30.01
CA THR A 202 -17.94 5.05 28.62
C THR A 202 -17.65 6.15 27.60
N GLU A 203 -18.00 7.40 27.91
CA GLU A 203 -17.66 8.54 27.06
C GLU A 203 -16.18 8.92 27.15
N ILE A 204 -15.54 8.73 28.31
CA ILE A 204 -14.20 9.27 28.61
C ILE A 204 -13.12 8.18 28.57
N PHE A 205 -13.40 6.98 29.09
CA PHE A 205 -12.45 5.87 29.23
C PHE A 205 -12.36 5.02 27.97
N ARG A 206 -11.15 4.56 27.68
CA ARG A 206 -10.89 3.55 26.65
C ARG A 206 -10.27 2.32 27.27
N ILE A 207 -10.27 1.21 26.54
CA ILE A 207 -9.71 -0.06 27.04
C ILE A 207 -8.22 0.07 27.35
N GLN A 208 -7.51 0.99 26.67
CA GLN A 208 -6.10 1.29 26.95
C GLN A 208 -5.86 1.88 28.35
N ASP A 209 -6.89 2.47 28.97
CA ASP A 209 -6.80 3.06 30.31
C ASP A 209 -6.95 2.01 31.43
N CYS A 210 -7.35 0.78 31.08
CA CYS A 210 -7.47 -0.34 32.01
C CYS A 210 -6.12 -0.98 32.30
N GLU A 211 -5.80 -1.24 33.57
CA GLU A 211 -4.50 -1.78 33.98
C GLU A 211 -4.26 -3.20 33.44
N GLU A 212 -5.32 -3.96 33.24
CA GLU A 212 -5.33 -5.35 32.75
C GLU A 212 -5.09 -5.45 31.24
N TYR A 213 -5.22 -4.34 30.51
CA TYR A 213 -5.16 -4.34 29.06
C TYR A 213 -3.80 -4.77 28.52
N GLN A 214 -2.70 -4.21 29.05
CA GLN A 214 -1.35 -4.54 28.58
C GLN A 214 -0.98 -6.02 28.82
N PRO A 215 -1.29 -6.59 30.01
CA PRO A 215 -1.14 -8.02 30.21
C PRO A 215 -1.99 -8.90 29.28
N ALA A 216 -3.25 -8.55 29.04
CA ALA A 216 -4.12 -9.33 28.15
C ALA A 216 -3.70 -9.22 26.67
N LEU A 217 -3.19 -8.06 26.25
CA LEU A 217 -2.68 -7.83 24.89
C LEU A 217 -1.41 -8.68 24.64
N THR A 218 -0.42 -8.56 25.52
CA THR A 218 0.90 -9.20 25.31
C THR A 218 0.95 -10.65 25.80
N GLY A 219 0.03 -11.06 26.67
CA GLY A 219 0.08 -12.32 27.40
C GLY A 219 1.12 -12.34 28.54
N LEU A 220 1.74 -11.19 28.87
CA LEU A 220 2.84 -11.06 29.82
C LEU A 220 2.47 -10.10 30.98
N THR A 221 2.89 -10.41 32.21
CA THR A 221 2.80 -9.48 33.34
C THR A 221 3.83 -8.35 33.20
N LYS A 222 3.77 -7.34 34.08
CA LYS A 222 4.76 -6.25 34.14
C LYS A 222 6.18 -6.77 34.42
N GLU A 223 6.29 -7.92 35.08
CA GLU A 223 7.54 -8.63 35.39
C GLU A 223 8.02 -9.53 34.24
N GLY A 224 7.31 -9.54 33.10
CA GLY A 224 7.63 -10.38 31.94
C GLY A 224 7.27 -11.86 32.12
N THR A 225 6.50 -12.21 33.16
CA THR A 225 6.01 -13.59 33.36
C THR A 225 4.75 -13.84 32.56
N ARG A 226 4.48 -15.08 32.13
CA ARG A 226 3.28 -15.39 31.33
C ARG A 226 2.02 -15.25 32.18
N ALA A 227 1.20 -14.24 31.89
CA ALA A 227 -0.05 -13.96 32.61
C ALA A 227 -1.25 -14.72 32.04
N TYR A 228 -1.29 -14.86 30.70
CA TYR A 228 -2.41 -15.44 29.98
C TYR A 228 -1.95 -16.57 29.05
N ALA A 229 -2.84 -17.54 28.85
CA ALA A 229 -2.60 -18.66 27.94
C ALA A 229 -2.54 -18.20 26.48
N GLU A 230 -3.34 -17.20 26.13
CA GLU A 230 -3.48 -16.67 24.77
C GLU A 230 -3.14 -15.17 24.76
N SER A 231 -2.25 -14.77 23.84
CA SER A 231 -1.99 -13.36 23.57
C SER A 231 -2.94 -12.89 22.48
N HIS A 232 -3.63 -11.77 22.74
CA HIS A 232 -4.50 -11.12 21.78
C HIS A 232 -3.79 -10.08 20.90
N LEU A 233 -2.45 -10.07 20.90
CA LEU A 233 -1.64 -9.00 20.29
C LEU A 233 -2.04 -8.73 18.84
N LYS A 234 -2.15 -9.78 18.02
CA LYS A 234 -2.48 -9.67 16.60
C LYS A 234 -3.89 -9.10 16.38
N ASP A 235 -4.88 -9.67 17.07
CA ASP A 235 -6.30 -9.39 16.84
C ASP A 235 -6.70 -8.04 17.42
N TRP A 236 -6.27 -7.71 18.63
CA TRP A 236 -6.58 -6.42 19.26
C TRP A 236 -5.85 -5.27 18.60
N THR A 237 -4.62 -5.48 18.10
CA THR A 237 -3.92 -4.44 17.32
C THR A 237 -4.64 -4.16 16.01
N TYR A 238 -5.16 -5.21 15.36
CA TYR A 238 -5.97 -5.06 14.16
C TYR A 238 -7.30 -4.34 14.44
N LEU A 239 -8.06 -4.80 15.43
CA LEU A 239 -9.35 -4.19 15.80
C LEU A 239 -9.19 -2.73 16.22
N ARG A 240 -8.16 -2.43 17.02
CA ARG A 240 -7.79 -1.06 17.39
C ARG A 240 -7.54 -0.20 16.16
N GLY A 241 -6.72 -0.68 15.22
CA GLY A 241 -6.43 0.04 13.98
C GLY A 241 -7.70 0.37 13.19
N LEU A 242 -8.64 -0.58 13.11
CA LEU A 242 -9.92 -0.35 12.44
C LEU A 242 -10.77 0.74 13.12
N GLU A 243 -10.89 0.71 14.45
CA GLU A 243 -11.66 1.75 15.17
C GLU A 243 -11.00 3.14 15.07
N GLU A 244 -9.66 3.20 15.13
CA GLU A 244 -8.88 4.44 15.09
C GLU A 244 -8.83 5.08 13.69
N GLU A 245 -8.63 4.26 12.65
CA GLU A 245 -8.44 4.69 11.25
C GLU A 245 -9.75 4.75 10.45
N HIS A 246 -10.69 3.85 10.73
CA HIS A 246 -11.91 3.70 9.94
C HIS A 246 -13.22 4.01 10.68
N PHE A 247 -13.15 4.51 11.92
CA PHE A 247 -14.30 5.03 12.67
C PHE A 247 -15.47 4.03 12.74
N CYS A 248 -15.16 2.75 12.90
CA CYS A 248 -16.15 1.69 13.10
C CYS A 248 -16.23 1.32 14.59
N SER A 249 -17.17 0.46 14.95
CA SER A 249 -17.22 -0.15 16.29
C SER A 249 -17.70 -1.58 16.24
N GLY A 250 -17.39 -2.34 17.28
CA GLY A 250 -17.73 -3.76 17.28
C GLY A 250 -16.99 -4.51 16.17
N TRP A 251 -17.37 -5.76 15.95
CA TRP A 251 -16.85 -6.52 14.82
C TRP A 251 -17.97 -6.98 13.89
N CYS A 252 -18.76 -7.98 14.27
CA CYS A 252 -19.92 -8.40 13.47
C CYS A 252 -21.10 -7.44 13.52
N TYR A 253 -21.33 -6.88 14.70
CA TYR A 253 -22.48 -6.02 15.00
C TYR A 253 -21.97 -4.68 15.50
N HIS A 254 -22.77 -3.64 15.30
CA HIS A 254 -22.49 -2.33 15.85
C HIS A 254 -22.53 -2.38 17.39
N ALA A 255 -21.47 -1.89 18.04
CA ALA A 255 -21.32 -1.92 19.49
C ALA A 255 -20.64 -0.64 20.03
N GLN A 256 -20.23 -0.66 21.29
CA GLN A 256 -19.41 0.39 21.88
C GLN A 256 -17.98 0.32 21.32
N GLN A 257 -17.40 1.48 20.97
CA GLN A 257 -15.97 1.56 20.64
C GLN A 257 -15.14 1.32 21.89
N LEU A 258 -14.10 0.50 21.76
CA LEU A 258 -13.21 0.15 22.86
C LEU A 258 -11.92 0.98 22.83
N TRP A 259 -11.41 1.27 21.64
CA TRP A 259 -10.12 1.92 21.45
C TRP A 259 -10.22 3.38 21.00
N SER A 260 -11.39 3.81 20.51
CA SER A 260 -11.61 5.13 19.92
C SER A 260 -12.79 5.86 20.56
N SER A 261 -12.80 7.19 20.47
CA SER A 261 -13.87 8.09 20.95
C SER A 261 -14.68 8.72 19.82
N LYS A 262 -14.36 8.37 18.58
CA LYS A 262 -14.81 9.13 17.41
C LYS A 262 -16.17 8.62 16.97
N MET A 263 -17.03 9.51 16.48
CA MET A 263 -18.35 9.13 16.00
C MET A 263 -18.22 8.02 14.94
N HIS A 264 -18.87 6.89 15.20
CA HIS A 264 -18.92 5.73 14.33
C HIS A 264 -20.33 5.47 13.80
N LYS A 265 -20.44 4.66 12.75
CA LYS A 265 -21.73 4.36 12.09
C LYS A 265 -21.95 2.88 11.86
N ASP A 266 -20.91 2.17 11.44
CA ASP A 266 -21.00 0.79 10.97
C ASP A 266 -20.17 -0.16 11.83
N SER A 267 -20.50 -1.46 11.72
CA SER A 267 -19.65 -2.49 12.29
C SER A 267 -18.30 -2.56 11.57
N CYS A 268 -17.22 -2.89 12.29
CA CYS A 268 -15.91 -2.98 11.63
C CYS A 268 -15.85 -4.04 10.53
N SER A 269 -16.59 -5.15 10.63
CA SER A 269 -16.64 -6.15 9.55
C SER A 269 -17.30 -5.61 8.28
N THR A 270 -18.37 -4.81 8.40
CA THR A 270 -19.03 -4.13 7.27
C THR A 270 -18.10 -3.12 6.61
N VAL A 271 -17.35 -2.35 7.40
CA VAL A 271 -16.37 -1.39 6.86
C VAL A 271 -15.26 -2.11 6.10
N VAL A 272 -14.71 -3.19 6.63
CA VAL A 272 -13.69 -3.99 5.92
C VAL A 272 -14.27 -4.62 4.65
N ALA A 273 -15.51 -5.10 4.68
CA ALA A 273 -16.20 -5.59 3.48
C ALA A 273 -16.28 -4.51 2.39
N ASN A 274 -16.64 -3.29 2.77
CA ASN A 274 -16.68 -2.14 1.86
C ASN A 274 -15.28 -1.81 1.30
N ILE A 275 -14.21 -1.91 2.10
CA ILE A 275 -12.83 -1.72 1.61
C ILE A 275 -12.49 -2.78 0.55
N TYR A 276 -12.84 -4.06 0.76
CA TYR A 276 -12.67 -5.08 -0.27
C TYR A 276 -13.46 -4.77 -1.55
N GLY A 277 -14.71 -4.34 -1.41
CA GLY A 277 -15.60 -4.04 -2.54
C GLY A 277 -15.20 -2.80 -3.35
N TYR A 278 -14.85 -1.70 -2.68
CA TYR A 278 -14.61 -0.40 -3.32
C TYR A 278 -13.13 -0.05 -3.55
N TYR A 279 -12.21 -0.66 -2.79
CA TYR A 279 -10.78 -0.42 -2.96
C TYR A 279 -10.10 -1.61 -3.62
N VAL A 280 -10.11 -2.79 -2.99
CA VAL A 280 -9.32 -3.95 -3.46
C VAL A 280 -9.79 -4.45 -4.82
N ARG A 281 -11.10 -4.71 -4.96
CA ARG A 281 -11.68 -5.28 -6.19
C ARG A 281 -11.40 -4.45 -7.45
N PRO A 282 -11.68 -3.13 -7.51
CA PRO A 282 -11.41 -2.35 -8.72
C PRO A 282 -9.91 -2.23 -9.03
N HIS A 283 -9.04 -2.07 -8.02
CA HIS A 283 -7.59 -1.99 -8.24
C HIS A 283 -7.01 -3.33 -8.74
N ALA A 284 -7.46 -4.46 -8.17
CA ALA A 284 -7.08 -5.78 -8.66
C ALA A 284 -7.56 -6.02 -10.10
N SER A 285 -8.78 -5.60 -10.42
CA SER A 285 -9.31 -5.65 -11.79
C SER A 285 -8.50 -4.77 -12.75
N GLN A 286 -8.07 -3.59 -12.31
CA GLN A 286 -7.21 -2.70 -13.11
C GLN A 286 -5.88 -3.37 -13.44
N VAL A 287 -5.24 -4.03 -12.47
CA VAL A 287 -4.00 -4.80 -12.70
C VAL A 287 -4.24 -5.89 -13.74
N CYS A 288 -5.31 -6.68 -13.62
CA CYS A 288 -5.64 -7.71 -14.60
C CYS A 288 -5.79 -7.15 -16.02
N MET A 289 -6.57 -6.08 -16.18
CA MET A 289 -6.81 -5.46 -17.48
C MET A 289 -5.53 -4.89 -18.10
N LEU A 290 -4.70 -4.23 -17.29
CA LEU A 290 -3.40 -3.69 -17.73
C LEU A 290 -2.47 -4.81 -18.19
N MET A 291 -2.39 -5.92 -17.47
CA MET A 291 -1.51 -7.05 -17.82
C MET A 291 -2.01 -7.83 -19.04
N LEU A 292 -3.33 -7.99 -19.19
CA LEU A 292 -3.88 -8.58 -20.42
C LEU A 292 -3.59 -7.70 -21.65
N ALA A 293 -3.77 -6.39 -21.53
CA ALA A 293 -3.43 -5.45 -22.59
C ALA A 293 -1.93 -5.46 -22.92
N ALA A 294 -1.07 -5.45 -21.90
CA ALA A 294 0.38 -5.51 -22.06
C ALA A 294 0.86 -6.82 -22.69
N LEU A 295 0.25 -7.97 -22.35
CA LEU A 295 0.50 -9.25 -23.02
C LEU A 295 0.09 -9.21 -24.49
N GLY A 296 -1.09 -8.69 -24.80
CA GLY A 296 -1.57 -8.54 -26.17
C GLY A 296 -0.65 -7.64 -27.01
N ALA A 297 -0.25 -6.50 -26.46
CA ALA A 297 0.70 -5.58 -27.09
C ALA A 297 2.08 -6.21 -27.28
N THR A 298 2.58 -6.95 -26.28
CA THR A 298 3.85 -7.69 -26.36
C THR A 298 3.80 -8.75 -27.46
N ALA A 299 2.74 -9.55 -27.53
CA ALA A 299 2.58 -10.56 -28.56
C ALA A 299 2.57 -9.95 -29.96
N MET A 300 1.80 -8.86 -30.15
CA MET A 300 1.77 -8.12 -31.41
C MET A 300 3.16 -7.56 -31.78
N MET A 301 3.86 -6.94 -30.83
CA MET A 301 5.21 -6.42 -31.03
C MET A 301 6.18 -7.52 -31.46
N LEU A 302 6.19 -8.68 -30.79
CA LEU A 302 7.07 -9.80 -31.10
C LEU A 302 6.79 -10.39 -32.50
N ILE A 303 5.53 -10.46 -32.92
CA ILE A 303 5.12 -10.91 -34.25
C ILE A 303 5.59 -9.92 -35.32
N MET A 304 5.40 -8.61 -35.10
CA MET A 304 5.76 -7.58 -36.07
C MET A 304 7.28 -7.37 -36.18
N LEU A 305 8.00 -7.47 -35.06
CA LEU A 305 9.45 -7.24 -35.02
C LEU A 305 10.25 -8.38 -35.66
N GLY A 306 9.71 -9.60 -35.68
CA GLY A 306 10.44 -10.76 -36.20
C GLY A 306 10.82 -10.68 -37.68
N PRO A 307 9.90 -10.39 -38.61
CA PRO A 307 10.23 -10.19 -40.02
C PRO A 307 11.24 -9.05 -40.23
N VAL A 308 11.15 -7.97 -39.45
CA VAL A 308 12.05 -6.81 -39.55
C VAL A 308 13.46 -7.21 -39.15
N LEU A 309 13.64 -7.87 -38.00
CA LEU A 309 14.96 -8.27 -37.51
C LEU A 309 15.62 -9.32 -38.42
N ARG A 310 14.86 -10.28 -38.96
CA ARG A 310 15.39 -11.26 -39.93
C ARG A 310 15.89 -10.60 -41.22
N ARG A 311 15.23 -9.54 -41.71
CA ARG A 311 15.71 -8.78 -42.88
C ARG A 311 17.05 -8.11 -42.63
N HIS A 312 17.41 -7.82 -41.38
CA HIS A 312 18.70 -7.26 -40.98
C HIS A 312 19.74 -8.32 -40.59
N GLY A 313 19.48 -9.61 -40.86
CA GLY A 313 20.43 -10.69 -40.58
C GLY A 313 20.56 -11.07 -39.10
N LEU A 314 19.63 -10.63 -38.25
CA LEU A 314 19.55 -11.06 -36.86
C LEU A 314 18.70 -12.34 -36.76
N ASP A 315 19.22 -13.33 -36.03
CA ASP A 315 18.50 -14.58 -35.76
C ASP A 315 17.39 -14.32 -34.73
N TRP A 316 16.14 -14.27 -35.22
CA TRP A 316 14.93 -13.97 -34.45
C TRP A 316 13.81 -14.99 -34.67
#